data_AF-A0A348PQG3-F1
#
_entry.id   AF-A0A348PQG3-F1
#
_cell.length_a   1.000
_cell.length_b   1.000
_cell.length_c   1.000
_cell.angle_alpha   90.00
_cell.angle_beta   90.00
_cell.angle_gamma   90.00
#
_symmetry.space_group_name_H-M   'P 1'
#
loop_
_entity.id
_entity.type
_entity.pdbx_description
1 polymer ?
#
loop_
_entity_poly.entity_id
_entity_poly.type
_entity_poly.pdbx_seq_one_letter_code
_entity_poly.pdbx_strand_id
1 'polypeptide(L)'
;FSFGVFGLVYFVQYFGYEVFGGFGTLAIQLTISSSLVLAIMLYFRVDLLTSLFQRISFLKAYHSYFIVFSELPNSILHRIYQLSLLRFITFILQYVLVFYLILDSPEWMAIIGSSVLTLFSTTLVPFLPIPDLLLRESIALSYFDLFNFDLYLVSIAVFCVWIVNVALPALIGAVVLFTYKIFRRWS
;
A
#
# COMPACT_ATOMS: atom_id res chain seq x y z
N PHE A 1 -0.49 4.92 -2.57
CA PHE A 1 0.29 6.08 -2.11
C PHE A 1 -0.61 7.13 -1.46
N SER A 2 -1.57 7.72 -2.18
CA SER A 2 -2.40 8.82 -1.66
C SER A 2 -3.19 8.48 -0.39
N PHE A 3 -3.82 7.30 -0.35
CA PHE A 3 -4.53 6.84 0.85
C PHE A 3 -3.62 6.59 2.05
N GLY A 4 -2.41 6.06 1.83
CA GLY A 4 -1.42 5.85 2.90
C GLY A 4 -1.05 7.13 3.63
N VAL A 5 -0.98 8.25 2.90
CA VAL A 5 -0.74 9.57 3.49
C VAL A 5 -1.91 10.03 4.36
N PHE A 6 -3.16 9.75 3.99
CA PHE A 6 -4.30 10.02 4.88
C PHE A 6 -4.22 9.22 6.17
N GLY A 7 -3.82 7.94 6.10
CA GLY A 7 -3.55 7.12 7.28
C GLY A 7 -2.45 7.71 8.17
N LEU A 8 -1.35 8.20 7.58
CA LEU A 8 -0.26 8.85 8.31
C LEU A 8 -0.69 10.17 8.96
N VAL A 9 -1.47 11.00 8.26
CA VAL A 9 -1.99 12.26 8.82
C VAL A 9 -2.89 11.98 10.01
N TYR A 10 -3.78 10.99 9.91
CA TYR A 10 -4.63 10.55 11.01
C TYR A 10 -3.80 10.01 12.19
N PHE A 11 -2.80 9.18 11.92
CA PHE A 11 -1.88 8.66 12.94
C PHE A 11 -1.13 9.77 13.68
N VAL A 12 -0.58 10.73 12.93
CA VAL A 12 0.10 11.90 13.50
C VAL A 12 -0.88 12.78 14.27
N GLN A 13 -2.14 12.88 13.85
CA GLN A 13 -3.15 13.63 14.61
C GLN A 13 -3.46 12.96 15.95
N TYR A 14 -3.58 11.63 15.97
CA TYR A 14 -3.97 10.87 17.16
C TYR A 14 -2.83 10.81 18.19
N PHE A 15 -1.61 10.48 17.77
CA PHE A 15 -0.46 10.30 18.68
C PHE A 15 0.47 11.51 18.73
N GLY A 16 0.55 12.27 17.64
CA GLY A 16 1.56 13.34 17.52
C GLY A 16 1.31 14.51 18.45
N TYR A 17 0.06 14.80 18.81
CA TYR A 17 -0.26 15.92 19.70
C TYR A 17 0.37 15.75 21.09
N GLU A 18 0.33 14.54 21.65
CA GLU A 18 0.94 14.24 22.94
C GLU A 18 2.47 14.15 22.86
N VAL A 19 3.01 13.62 21.76
CA VAL A 19 4.46 13.37 21.62
C VAL A 19 5.24 14.63 21.18
N PHE A 20 4.72 15.39 20.23
CA PHE A 20 5.41 16.50 19.56
C PHE A 20 4.78 17.87 19.86
N GLY A 21 3.67 17.91 20.59
CA GLY A 21 2.88 19.11 20.81
C GLY A 21 2.12 19.57 19.56
N GLY A 22 1.25 20.56 19.72
CA GLY A 22 0.39 21.06 18.63
C GLY A 22 1.17 21.58 17.42
N PHE A 23 2.23 22.37 17.64
CA PHE A 23 3.03 22.92 16.54
C PHE A 23 3.83 21.86 15.80
N GLY A 24 4.45 20.91 16.51
CA GLY A 24 5.21 19.82 15.88
C GLY A 24 4.31 18.92 15.03
N THR A 25 3.13 18.58 15.55
CA THR A 25 2.11 17.80 14.84
C THR A 25 1.69 18.47 13.52
N LEU A 26 1.38 19.77 13.57
CA LEU A 26 0.99 20.53 12.37
C LEU A 26 2.13 20.60 11.35
N ALA A 27 3.37 20.84 11.79
CA ALA A 27 4.53 20.88 10.90
C ALA A 27 4.76 19.55 10.17
N ILE A 28 4.61 18.42 10.87
CA ILE A 28 4.73 17.08 10.29
C ILE A 28 3.59 16.84 9.28
N GLN A 29 2.34 17.17 9.63
CA GLN A 29 1.19 17.01 8.74
C GLN A 29 1.33 17.83 7.45
N LEU A 30 1.82 19.07 7.55
CA LEU A 30 2.07 19.93 6.38
C LEU A 30 3.20 19.39 5.51
N THR A 31 4.25 18.85 6.12
CA THR A 31 5.38 18.25 5.39
C THR A 31 4.94 17.01 4.62
N ILE A 32 4.18 16.11 5.27
CA ILE A 32 3.64 14.90 4.64
C ILE A 32 2.68 15.30 3.50
N SER A 33 1.77 16.24 3.73
CA SER A 33 0.79 16.66 2.73
C SER A 33 1.44 17.33 1.51
N SER A 34 2.42 18.20 1.73
CA SER A 34 3.16 18.85 0.64
C SER A 34 3.98 17.85 -0.18
N SER A 35 4.59 16.85 0.48
CA SER A 35 5.31 15.78 -0.22
C SER A 35 4.39 14.96 -1.15
N LEU A 36 3.15 14.71 -0.75
CA LEU A 36 2.15 14.03 -1.58
C LEU A 36 1.76 14.86 -2.80
N VAL A 37 1.51 16.15 -2.62
CA VAL A 37 1.18 17.05 -3.73
C VAL A 37 2.31 17.08 -4.74
N LEU A 38 3.55 17.19 -4.26
CA LEU A 38 4.75 17.16 -5.10
C LEU A 38 4.89 15.83 -5.84
N ALA A 39 4.67 14.69 -5.16
CA ALA A 39 4.72 13.37 -5.77
C ALA A 39 3.66 13.19 -6.88
N ILE A 40 2.43 13.62 -6.65
CA ILE A 40 1.35 13.56 -7.65
C ILE A 40 1.66 14.46 -8.84
N MET A 41 2.16 15.67 -8.59
CA MET A 41 2.54 16.61 -9.64
C MET A 41 3.67 16.07 -10.51
N LEU A 42 4.69 15.46 -9.90
CA LEU A 42 5.79 14.80 -10.62
C LEU A 42 5.32 13.55 -11.39
N TYR A 43 4.38 12.78 -10.83
CA TYR A 43 3.80 11.62 -11.51
C TYR A 43 3.13 12.03 -12.83
N PHE A 44 2.27 13.05 -12.82
CA PHE A 44 1.59 13.52 -14.05
C PHE A 44 2.45 14.39 -14.97
N ARG A 45 3.61 14.87 -14.49
CA ARG A 45 4.58 15.65 -15.29
C ARG A 45 5.91 14.92 -15.36
N VAL A 46 5.90 13.76 -16.02
CA VAL A 46 7.10 12.95 -16.24
C VAL A 46 8.22 13.75 -16.94
N ASP A 47 7.87 14.73 -17.78
CA ASP A 47 8.82 15.65 -18.44
C ASP A 47 9.60 16.56 -17.46
N LEU A 48 8.96 16.96 -16.35
CA LEU A 48 9.64 17.70 -15.29
C LEU A 48 10.60 16.78 -14.52
N LEU A 49 10.20 15.52 -14.31
CA LEU A 49 11.04 14.53 -13.65
C LEU A 49 12.30 14.25 -14.48
N THR A 50 12.16 14.02 -15.79
CA THR A 50 13.30 13.75 -16.68
C THR A 50 14.27 14.93 -16.75
N SER A 51 13.77 16.17 -16.86
CA SER A 51 14.62 17.37 -16.88
C SER A 51 15.35 17.65 -15.56
N LEU A 52 14.72 17.37 -14.40
CA LEU A 52 15.35 17.51 -13.09
C LEU A 52 16.47 16.47 -12.89
N PHE A 53 16.23 15.23 -13.32
CA PHE A 53 17.16 14.12 -13.16
C PHE A 53 18.35 14.21 -14.13
N GLN A 54 18.17 14.76 -15.32
CA GLN A 54 19.28 15.01 -16.26
C GLN A 54 20.34 16.00 -15.72
N ARG A 55 19.95 16.89 -14.79
CA ARG A 55 20.88 17.82 -14.13
C ARG A 55 21.78 17.14 -13.09
N ILE A 56 21.41 15.95 -12.59
CA ILE A 56 22.15 15.24 -11.55
C ILE A 56 23.00 14.15 -12.19
N SER A 57 24.33 14.33 -12.17
CA SER A 57 25.29 13.44 -12.84
C SER A 57 25.20 11.97 -12.42
N PHE A 58 24.85 11.70 -11.15
CA PHE A 58 24.69 10.35 -10.58
C PHE A 58 23.49 9.57 -11.16
N LEU A 59 22.46 10.28 -11.64
CA LEU A 59 21.22 9.68 -12.10
C LEU A 59 21.23 9.36 -13.61
N LYS A 60 22.28 9.76 -14.34
CA LYS A 60 22.47 9.44 -15.76
C LYS A 60 22.54 7.92 -16.01
N ALA A 61 23.02 7.13 -15.05
CA ALA A 61 23.07 5.68 -15.15
C ALA A 61 21.67 5.02 -15.28
N TYR A 62 20.62 5.69 -14.81
CA TYR A 62 19.25 5.19 -14.86
C TYR A 62 18.43 5.76 -16.02
N HIS A 63 19.04 6.60 -16.88
CA HIS A 63 18.36 7.32 -17.96
C HIS A 63 17.55 6.41 -18.91
N SER A 64 18.03 5.19 -19.17
CA SER A 64 17.34 4.24 -20.05
C SER A 64 16.00 3.78 -19.50
N TYR A 65 15.81 3.72 -18.18
CA TYR A 65 14.53 3.38 -17.57
C TYR A 65 13.53 4.53 -17.68
N PHE A 66 13.99 5.77 -17.54
CA PHE A 66 13.14 6.96 -17.54
C PHE A 66 12.61 7.35 -18.92
N ILE A 67 13.35 7.10 -20.01
CA ILE A 67 12.87 7.35 -21.38
C ILE A 67 11.58 6.56 -21.64
N VAL A 68 11.54 5.29 -21.24
CA VAL A 68 10.37 4.42 -21.43
C VAL A 68 9.13 4.98 -20.73
N PHE A 69 9.31 5.60 -19.55
CA PHE A 69 8.21 6.25 -18.84
C PHE A 69 7.77 7.57 -19.49
N SER A 70 8.67 8.31 -20.14
CA SER A 70 8.32 9.55 -20.87
C SER A 70 7.52 9.31 -22.15
N GLU A 71 7.62 8.10 -22.73
CA GLU A 71 6.86 7.70 -23.92
C GLU A 71 5.43 7.23 -23.58
N LEU A 72 5.08 7.09 -22.29
CA LEU A 72 3.75 6.65 -21.88
C LEU A 72 2.73 7.78 -22.07
N PRO A 73 1.65 7.56 -22.86
CA PRO A 73 0.60 8.56 -22.99
C PRO A 73 -0.10 8.80 -21.65
N ASN A 74 -0.41 10.07 -21.37
CA ASN A 74 -1.08 10.50 -20.14
C ASN A 74 -2.39 9.75 -19.84
N SER A 75 -3.08 9.24 -20.86
CA SER A 75 -4.30 8.43 -20.72
C SER A 75 -4.03 7.08 -20.04
N ILE A 76 -2.91 6.41 -20.37
CA ILE A 76 -2.50 5.17 -19.71
C ILE A 76 -2.15 5.45 -18.26
N LEU A 77 -1.44 6.56 -18.00
CA LEU A 77 -1.03 6.95 -16.65
C LEU A 77 -2.23 7.20 -15.72
N HIS A 78 -3.27 7.86 -16.23
CA HIS A 78 -4.55 8.05 -15.53
C HIS A 78 -5.26 6.73 -15.25
N ARG A 79 -5.31 5.83 -16.25
CA ARG A 79 -5.95 4.52 -16.09
C ARG A 79 -5.24 3.68 -15.03
N ILE A 80 -3.91 3.64 -15.04
CA ILE A 80 -3.11 2.93 -14.03
C ILE A 80 -3.37 3.51 -12.63
N TYR A 81 -3.43 4.84 -12.52
CA TYR A 81 -3.73 5.50 -11.25
C TYR A 81 -5.13 5.13 -10.72
N GLN A 82 -6.16 5.17 -11.57
CA GLN A 82 -7.52 4.77 -11.19
C GLN A 82 -7.62 3.30 -10.80
N LEU A 83 -6.99 2.40 -11.57
CA LEU A 83 -6.94 0.97 -11.23
C LEU A 83 -6.23 0.74 -9.89
N SER A 84 -5.17 1.49 -9.62
CA SER A 84 -4.45 1.42 -8.35
C SER A 84 -5.29 1.91 -7.17
N LEU A 85 -6.08 2.98 -7.36
CA LEU A 85 -7.03 3.46 -6.35
C LEU A 85 -8.10 2.42 -6.07
N LEU A 86 -8.72 1.85 -7.11
CA LEU A 86 -9.75 0.85 -6.97
C LEU A 86 -9.24 -0.39 -6.22
N ARG A 87 -8.06 -0.89 -6.60
CA ARG A 87 -7.39 -1.99 -5.91
C ARG A 87 -7.17 -1.68 -4.42
N PHE A 88 -6.77 -0.45 -4.10
CA PHE A 88 -6.55 -0.05 -2.71
C PHE A 88 -7.85 -0.01 -1.92
N ILE A 89 -8.91 0.57 -2.49
CA ILE A 89 -10.25 0.61 -1.89
C ILE A 89 -10.77 -0.81 -1.63
N THR A 90 -10.61 -1.73 -2.60
CA THR A 90 -11.05 -3.13 -2.41
C THR A 90 -10.33 -3.80 -1.24
N PHE A 91 -9.03 -3.54 -1.04
CA PHE A 91 -8.31 -4.10 0.11
C PHE A 91 -8.76 -3.51 1.43
N ILE A 92 -8.98 -2.19 1.52
CA ILE A 92 -9.52 -1.57 2.73
C ILE A 92 -10.88 -2.18 3.05
N LEU A 93 -11.76 -2.31 2.06
CA LEU A 93 -13.10 -2.88 2.24
C LEU A 93 -13.03 -4.32 2.76
N GLN A 94 -12.11 -5.14 2.25
CA GLN A 94 -11.92 -6.49 2.77
C GLN A 94 -11.48 -6.49 4.23
N TYR A 95 -10.54 -5.64 4.63
CA TYR A 95 -10.16 -5.51 6.05
C TYR A 95 -11.35 -5.08 6.92
N VAL A 96 -12.08 -4.06 6.49
CA VAL A 96 -13.26 -3.55 7.21
C VAL A 96 -14.33 -4.65 7.36
N LEU A 97 -14.62 -5.39 6.29
CA LEU A 97 -15.59 -6.50 6.31
C LEU A 97 -15.15 -7.61 7.25
N VAL A 98 -13.87 -7.98 7.23
CA VAL A 98 -13.36 -9.04 8.11
C VAL A 98 -13.42 -8.60 9.57
N PHE A 99 -13.01 -7.38 9.90
CA PHE A 99 -13.13 -6.86 11.26
C PHE A 99 -14.58 -6.66 11.70
N TYR A 100 -15.50 -6.30 10.79
CA TYR A 100 -16.94 -6.25 11.08
C TYR A 100 -17.49 -7.61 11.52
N LEU A 101 -16.98 -8.70 10.95
CA LEU A 101 -17.44 -10.05 11.27
C LEU A 101 -16.81 -10.61 12.55
N ILE A 102 -15.66 -10.09 12.97
CA ILE A 102 -14.88 -10.62 14.09
C ILE A 102 -15.10 -9.79 15.38
N LEU A 103 -15.32 -8.49 15.27
CA LEU A 103 -15.45 -7.57 16.41
C LEU A 103 -16.90 -7.19 16.66
N ASP A 104 -17.33 -7.26 17.93
CA ASP A 104 -18.68 -6.84 18.34
C ASP A 104 -18.84 -5.31 18.37
N SER A 105 -17.77 -4.58 18.73
CA SER A 105 -17.75 -3.11 18.81
C SER A 105 -16.50 -2.51 18.16
N PRO A 106 -16.41 -2.51 16.82
CA PRO A 106 -15.24 -2.03 16.09
C PRO A 106 -15.08 -0.50 16.12
N GLU A 107 -13.90 -0.01 16.52
CA GLU A 107 -13.52 1.38 16.31
C GLU A 107 -13.08 1.60 14.86
N TRP A 108 -14.04 2.00 14.01
CA TRP A 108 -13.84 2.06 12.55
C TRP A 108 -12.69 2.95 12.10
N MET A 109 -12.46 4.08 12.77
CA MET A 109 -11.38 4.99 12.38
C MET A 109 -10.01 4.37 12.63
N ALA A 110 -9.83 3.71 13.77
CA ALA A 110 -8.59 2.99 14.11
C ALA A 110 -8.36 1.80 13.16
N ILE A 111 -9.41 1.04 12.83
CA ILE A 111 -9.32 -0.09 11.89
C ILE A 111 -8.93 0.39 10.50
N ILE A 112 -9.62 1.39 9.97
CA ILE A 112 -9.35 1.93 8.63
C ILE A 112 -7.95 2.55 8.60
N GLY A 113 -7.60 3.37 9.60
CA GLY A 113 -6.28 3.99 9.72
C GLY A 113 -5.15 2.96 9.72
N SER A 114 -5.23 1.96 10.60
CA SER A 114 -4.23 0.90 10.73
C SER A 114 -4.14 0.03 9.48
N SER A 115 -5.28 -0.30 8.85
CA SER A 115 -5.30 -1.07 7.60
C SER A 115 -4.64 -0.30 6.46
N VAL A 116 -4.94 0.99 6.33
CA VAL A 116 -4.36 1.87 5.31
C VAL A 116 -2.86 2.03 5.49
N LEU A 117 -2.39 2.19 6.74
CA LEU A 117 -0.97 2.25 7.07
C LEU A 117 -0.26 0.93 6.76
N THR A 118 -0.88 -0.20 7.11
CA THR A 118 -0.35 -1.53 6.79
C THR A 118 -0.17 -1.70 5.28
N LEU A 119 -1.21 -1.40 4.50
CA LEU A 119 -1.16 -1.47 3.05
C LEU A 119 -0.16 -0.49 2.43
N PHE A 120 0.06 0.66 3.05
CA PHE A 120 1.05 1.63 2.59
C PHE A 120 2.47 1.16 2.89
N SER A 121 2.76 0.78 4.13
CA SER A 121 4.10 0.35 4.57
C SER A 121 4.54 -0.90 3.82
N THR A 122 3.63 -1.85 3.57
CA THR A 122 3.92 -3.05 2.76
C THR A 122 4.27 -2.73 1.30
N THR A 123 3.88 -1.57 0.77
CA THR A 123 4.32 -1.11 -0.58
C THR A 123 5.67 -0.42 -0.58
N LEU A 124 6.15 0.04 0.58
CA LEU A 124 7.45 0.68 0.72
C LEU A 124 8.57 -0.31 1.02
N VAL A 125 8.24 -1.44 1.63
CA VAL A 125 9.22 -2.48 1.96
C VAL A 125 9.69 -3.15 0.65
N PRO A 126 10.99 -3.14 0.34
CA PRO A 126 11.53 -3.84 -0.82
C PRO A 126 11.37 -5.36 -0.66
N PHE A 127 11.47 -6.11 -1.76
CA PHE A 127 11.35 -7.57 -1.75
C PHE A 127 12.41 -8.19 -0.83
N LEU A 128 11.98 -8.61 0.36
CA LEU A 128 12.77 -9.40 1.30
C LEU A 128 12.49 -10.88 1.03
N PRO A 129 13.41 -11.81 1.34
CA PRO A 129 13.16 -13.26 1.28
C PRO A 129 12.19 -13.75 2.37
N ILE A 130 11.43 -12.84 2.99
CA ILE A 130 10.43 -13.13 4.02
C ILE A 130 9.12 -13.45 3.30
N PRO A 131 8.33 -14.44 3.77
CA PRO A 131 7.01 -14.67 3.22
C PRO A 131 6.15 -13.40 3.32
N ASP A 132 5.52 -13.00 2.22
CA ASP A 132 4.69 -11.79 2.15
C ASP A 132 3.61 -11.72 3.24
N LEU A 133 3.10 -12.87 3.67
CA LEU A 133 2.12 -12.98 4.76
C LEU A 133 2.72 -12.49 6.09
N LEU A 134 3.90 -12.99 6.48
CA LEU A 134 4.55 -12.66 7.74
C LEU A 134 4.90 -11.17 7.82
N LEU A 135 5.35 -10.60 6.69
CA LEU A 135 5.66 -9.18 6.60
C LEU A 135 4.40 -8.33 6.85
N ARG A 136 3.29 -8.68 6.19
CA ARG A 136 2.01 -7.97 6.36
C ARG A 136 1.48 -8.11 7.78
N GLU A 137 1.58 -9.30 8.36
CA GLU A 137 1.18 -9.56 9.73
C GLU A 137 1.98 -8.71 10.71
N SER A 138 3.31 -8.73 10.64
CA SER A 138 4.16 -7.96 11.55
C SER A 138 3.87 -6.45 11.50
N ILE A 139 3.67 -5.91 10.30
CA ILE A 139 3.32 -4.49 10.11
C ILE A 139 1.92 -4.21 10.66
N ALA A 140 0.94 -5.07 10.38
CA ALA A 140 -0.41 -4.91 10.88
C ALA A 140 -0.43 -4.93 12.41
N LEU A 141 0.13 -5.96 13.02
CA LEU A 141 0.22 -6.10 14.48
C LEU A 141 0.83 -4.84 15.11
N SER A 142 1.91 -4.31 14.54
CA SER A 142 2.55 -3.09 15.04
C SER A 142 1.62 -1.87 15.05
N TYR A 143 0.80 -1.68 14.01
CA TYR A 143 -0.14 -0.55 13.96
C TYR A 143 -1.37 -0.76 14.83
N PHE A 144 -1.93 -1.97 14.84
CA PHE A 144 -3.12 -2.29 15.61
C PHE A 144 -2.86 -2.35 17.12
N ASP A 145 -1.65 -2.74 17.55
CA ASP A 145 -1.22 -2.71 18.95
C ASP A 145 -1.27 -1.29 19.54
N LEU A 146 -0.93 -0.27 18.74
CA LEU A 146 -0.97 1.13 19.17
C LEU A 146 -2.38 1.61 19.52
N PHE A 147 -3.41 0.99 18.94
CA PHE A 147 -4.81 1.26 19.27
C PHE A 147 -5.40 0.23 20.25
N ASN A 148 -4.55 -0.59 20.91
CA ASN A 148 -4.92 -1.60 21.89
C ASN A 148 -5.91 -2.67 21.37
N PHE A 149 -5.80 -3.04 20.09
CA PHE A 149 -6.58 -4.16 19.54
C PHE A 149 -6.02 -5.50 20.00
N ASP A 150 -6.90 -6.51 20.06
CA ASP A 150 -6.47 -7.90 20.28
C ASP A 150 -5.67 -8.41 19.07
N LEU A 151 -4.37 -8.60 19.27
CA LEU A 151 -3.43 -9.07 18.27
C LEU A 151 -3.81 -10.43 17.68
N TYR A 152 -4.46 -11.30 18.46
CA TYR A 152 -4.95 -12.59 17.96
C TYR A 152 -6.01 -12.40 16.88
N LEU A 153 -6.97 -11.49 17.13
CA LEU A 153 -8.03 -11.17 16.16
C LEU A 153 -7.47 -10.46 14.92
N VAL A 154 -6.45 -9.61 15.10
CA VAL A 154 -5.75 -8.95 14.00
C VAL A 154 -5.03 -9.97 13.11
N SER A 155 -4.32 -10.94 13.69
CA SER A 155 -3.65 -12.01 12.92
C SER A 155 -4.66 -12.83 12.10
N ILE A 156 -5.80 -13.20 12.68
CA ILE A 156 -6.88 -13.88 11.94
C ILE A 156 -7.36 -13.00 10.79
N ALA A 157 -7.58 -11.70 11.04
CA ALA A 157 -8.07 -10.80 10.01
C ALA A 157 -7.09 -10.67 8.83
N VAL A 158 -5.80 -10.47 9.11
CA VAL A 158 -4.74 -10.40 8.09
C VAL A 158 -4.67 -11.70 7.29
N PHE A 159 -4.75 -12.85 7.96
CA PHE A 159 -4.72 -14.16 7.32
C PHE A 159 -5.94 -14.37 6.39
N CYS A 160 -7.15 -14.05 6.84
CA CYS A 160 -8.36 -14.10 6.03
C CYS A 160 -8.25 -13.23 4.78
N VAL A 161 -7.79 -11.98 4.92
CA VAL A 161 -7.60 -11.06 3.79
C VAL A 161 -6.52 -11.59 2.84
N TRP A 162 -5.44 -12.17 3.34
CA TRP A 162 -4.40 -12.77 2.51
C TRP A 162 -4.90 -14.00 1.73
N ILE A 163 -5.74 -14.84 2.34
CA ILE A 163 -6.38 -15.98 1.67
C ILE A 163 -7.18 -15.48 0.46
N VAL A 164 -8.06 -14.50 0.68
CA VAL A 164 -8.93 -13.98 -0.38
C VAL A 164 -8.13 -13.37 -1.53
N ASN A 165 -7.04 -12.67 -1.22
CA ASN A 165 -6.29 -11.90 -2.20
C ASN A 165 -5.18 -12.64 -2.92
N VAL A 166 -4.53 -13.60 -2.24
CA VAL A 166 -3.31 -14.24 -2.74
C VAL A 166 -3.50 -15.75 -2.79
N ALA A 167 -3.90 -16.38 -1.69
CA ALA A 167 -3.93 -17.84 -1.63
C ALA A 167 -4.97 -18.44 -2.58
N LEU A 168 -6.19 -17.91 -2.60
CA LEU A 168 -7.27 -18.40 -3.49
C LEU A 168 -6.90 -18.24 -4.98
N PRO A 169 -6.48 -17.06 -5.47
CA PRO A 169 -6.01 -16.92 -6.84
C PRO A 169 -4.84 -17.84 -7.19
N ALA A 170 -3.87 -18.01 -6.27
CA ALA A 170 -2.73 -18.88 -6.48
C ALA A 170 -3.13 -20.36 -6.57
N LEU A 171 -4.06 -20.81 -5.73
CA LEU A 171 -4.59 -22.17 -5.75
C LEU A 171 -5.33 -22.45 -7.07
N ILE A 172 -6.22 -21.54 -7.49
CA ILE A 172 -6.93 -21.65 -8.77
C ILE A 172 -5.93 -21.70 -9.93
N GLY A 173 -4.94 -20.82 -9.93
CA GLY A 173 -3.87 -20.80 -10.93
C GLY A 173 -3.07 -22.10 -10.97
N ALA A 174 -2.75 -22.68 -9.81
CA ALA A 174 -2.03 -23.96 -9.71
C ALA A 174 -2.86 -25.12 -10.28
N VAL A 175 -4.16 -25.20 -9.99
CA VAL A 175 -5.07 -26.22 -10.55
C VAL A 175 -5.16 -26.11 -12.08
N VAL A 176 -5.31 -24.89 -12.60
CA VAL A 176 -5.35 -24.64 -14.06
C VAL A 176 -4.04 -25.05 -14.72
N LEU A 177 -2.89 -24.69 -14.13
CA LEU A 177 -1.58 -25.03 -14.66
C LEU A 177 -1.33 -26.55 -14.64
N PHE A 178 -1.73 -27.23 -13.56
CA PHE A 178 -1.59 -28.67 -13.44
C PHE A 178 -2.43 -29.39 -14.51
N THR A 179 -3.66 -28.93 -14.74
CA THR A 179 -4.53 -29.44 -15.80
C THR A 179 -3.90 -29.27 -17.19
N TYR A 180 -3.38 -28.08 -17.50
CA TYR A 180 -2.73 -27.82 -18.79
C TYR A 180 -1.46 -28.67 -19.00
N LYS A 181 -0.64 -28.84 -17.96
CA LYS A 181 0.60 -29.65 -18.03
C LYS A 181 0.32 -31.14 -18.23
N ILE A 182 -0.82 -31.64 -17.75
CA ILE A 182 -1.30 -32.98 -18.06
C ILE A 182 -1.63 -33.09 -19.55
N PHE A 183 -2.47 -32.22 -20.11
CA PHE A 183 -2.86 -32.30 -21.53
C PHE A 183 -1.68 -32.17 -22.50
N ARG A 184 -0.69 -31.32 -22.21
CA ARG A 184 0.52 -31.18 -23.04
C ARG A 184 1.46 -32.41 -22.99
N ARG A 185 1.38 -33.26 -21.97
CA ARG A 185 2.19 -34.50 -21.90
C ARG A 185 1.64 -35.65 -22.76
N TRP A 186 0.45 -35.50 -23.35
CA TRP A 186 -0.21 -36.52 -24.18
C TRP A 186 -0.34 -36.13 -25.66
N SER A 187 0.27 -35.02 -26.09
CA SER A 187 0.44 -34.62 -27.50
C SER A 187 1.91 -34.63 -27.89
#